data_AF-A0A957VRV4-F1
#
_entry.id   AF-A0A957VRV4-F1
#
_cell.length_a   1.000
_cell.length_b   1.000
_cell.length_c   1.000
_cell.angle_alpha   90.00
_cell.angle_beta   90.00
_cell.angle_gamma   90.00
#
_symmetry.space_group_name_H-M   'P 1'
#
loop_
_entity.id
_entity.type
_entity.pdbx_description
1 polymer ?
#
loop_
_entity_poly.entity_id
_entity_poly.type
_entity_poly.pdbx_seq_one_letter_code
_entity_poly.pdbx_strand_id
1 'polypeptide(L)'
;ILEHVRDAEQGYLRRIAGTFKADPAAAFQAEMQRTHQAVLDALDAGMAHGLPRQGPRGGAIWPLRYFLRRAGWHVTDHIREIEDRSS
;
A
#
# COMPACT_ATOMS: atom_id res chain seq x y z
N ILE A 1 -11.01 -7.55 8.42
CA ILE A 1 -9.53 -7.62 8.39
C ILE A 1 -8.98 -7.44 6.97
N LEU A 2 -9.31 -8.31 6.00
CA LEU A 2 -8.75 -8.20 4.64
C LEU A 2 -9.09 -6.90 3.91
N GLU A 3 -10.33 -6.40 4.01
CA GLU A 3 -10.70 -5.08 3.47
C GLU A 3 -9.91 -3.94 4.10
N HIS A 4 -9.65 -4.02 5.40
CA HIS A 4 -8.86 -3.03 6.11
C HIS A 4 -7.38 -3.05 5.67
N VAL A 5 -6.81 -4.25 5.47
CA VAL A 5 -5.45 -4.41 4.92
C VAL A 5 -5.35 -3.79 3.53
N ARG A 6 -6.31 -4.09 2.64
CA ARG A 6 -6.40 -3.47 1.31
C ARG A 6 -6.45 -1.96 1.39
N ASP A 7 -7.40 -1.41 2.15
CA ASP A 7 -7.65 0.03 2.21
C ASP A 7 -6.45 0.78 2.80
N ALA A 8 -5.75 0.18 3.78
CA ALA A 8 -4.52 0.71 4.33
C ALA A 8 -3.39 0.70 3.29
N GLU A 9 -3.19 -0.40 2.56
CA GLU A 9 -2.15 -0.51 1.53
C GLU A 9 -2.38 0.51 0.40
N GLN A 10 -3.62 0.71 -0.03
CA GLN A 10 -3.99 1.75 -0.99
C GLN A 10 -3.71 3.17 -0.45
N GLY A 11 -3.99 3.41 0.83
CA GLY A 11 -3.66 4.65 1.51
C GLY A 11 -2.15 4.91 1.58
N TYR A 12 -1.38 3.87 1.90
CA TYR A 12 0.08 3.95 1.97
C TYR A 12 0.72 4.12 0.59
N LEU A 13 0.17 3.50 -0.46
CA LEU A 13 0.64 3.63 -1.83
C LEU A 13 0.63 5.10 -2.29
N ARG A 14 -0.36 5.89 -1.87
CA ARG A 14 -0.39 7.33 -2.14
C ARG A 14 0.78 8.11 -1.54
N ARG A 15 1.50 7.53 -0.58
CA ARG A 15 2.68 8.12 0.08
C ARG A 15 3.98 7.88 -0.70
N ILE A 16 3.96 7.03 -1.74
CA ILE A 16 5.13 6.74 -2.59
C ILE A 16 4.85 6.92 -4.10
N ALA A 17 3.60 6.72 -4.55
CA ALA A 17 3.21 6.78 -5.96
C ALA A 17 2.23 7.92 -6.29
N GLY A 18 1.56 8.50 -5.29
CA GLY A 18 0.69 9.68 -5.41
C GLY A 18 -0.59 9.56 -6.26
N THR A 19 -0.68 8.60 -7.19
CA THR A 19 -1.68 8.60 -8.27
C THR A 19 -2.60 7.38 -8.31
N PHE A 20 -2.39 6.35 -7.48
CA PHE A 20 -3.25 5.16 -7.49
C PHE A 20 -4.71 5.50 -7.16
N LYS A 21 -5.60 5.06 -8.06
CA LYS A 21 -7.05 5.22 -7.94
C LYS A 21 -7.67 3.83 -7.85
N ALA A 22 -8.33 3.56 -6.73
CA ALA A 22 -9.07 2.33 -6.54
C ALA A 22 -10.25 2.23 -7.52
N ASP A 23 -10.57 1.02 -7.95
CA ASP A 23 -11.76 0.75 -8.74
C ASP A 23 -12.83 0.08 -7.85
N PRO A 24 -13.87 0.82 -7.44
CA PRO A 24 -14.91 0.29 -6.55
C PRO A 24 -15.77 -0.79 -7.22
N ALA A 25 -15.74 -0.92 -8.55
CA ALA A 25 -16.51 -1.94 -9.28
C ALA A 25 -15.75 -3.27 -9.45
N ALA A 26 -14.45 -3.29 -9.15
CA ALA A 26 -13.64 -4.48 -9.32
C ALA A 26 -13.89 -5.51 -8.20
N ALA A 27 -13.79 -6.79 -8.56
CA ALA A 27 -13.79 -7.86 -7.59
C ALA A 27 -12.65 -7.67 -6.58
N PHE A 28 -12.89 -7.99 -5.31
CA PHE A 28 -11.94 -7.78 -4.21
C PHE A 28 -10.54 -8.30 -4.52
N GLN A 29 -10.42 -9.54 -5.02
CA GLN A 29 -9.13 -10.16 -5.35
C GLN A 29 -8.41 -9.44 -6.49
N ALA A 30 -9.14 -8.95 -7.50
CA ALA A 30 -8.56 -8.20 -8.60
C ALA A 30 -8.05 -6.82 -8.16
N GLU A 31 -8.80 -6.15 -7.27
CA GLU A 31 -8.38 -4.87 -6.67
C GLU A 31 -7.13 -5.05 -5.76
N MET A 32 -7.07 -6.15 -5.00
CA MET A 32 -5.89 -6.52 -4.21
C MET A 32 -4.66 -6.71 -5.09
N GLN A 33 -4.78 -7.50 -6.17
CA GLN A 33 -3.67 -7.73 -7.11
C GLN A 33 -3.20 -6.43 -7.77
N ARG A 34 -4.13 -5.55 -8.18
CA ARG A 34 -3.77 -4.23 -8.74
C ARG A 34 -3.09 -3.33 -7.72
N THR A 35 -3.54 -3.35 -6.47
CA THR A 35 -2.90 -2.59 -5.40
C THR A 35 -1.47 -3.07 -5.19
N HIS A 36 -1.28 -4.39 -5.11
CA HIS A 36 0.04 -4.99 -4.94
C HIS A 36 0.99 -4.68 -6.11
N GLN A 37 0.52 -4.83 -7.34
CA GLN A 37 1.32 -4.50 -8.52
C GLN A 37 1.72 -3.02 -8.52
N ALA A 38 0.80 -2.12 -8.20
CA ALA A 38 1.10 -0.70 -8.14
C ALA A 38 2.10 -0.34 -7.02
N VAL A 39 2.12 -1.09 -5.91
CA VAL A 39 3.18 -0.98 -4.90
C VAL A 39 4.54 -1.38 -5.49
N LEU A 40 4.64 -2.52 -6.16
CA LEU A 40 5.89 -2.97 -6.78
C LEU A 40 6.40 -1.95 -7.82
N ASP A 41 5.53 -1.49 -8.72
CA ASP A 41 5.87 -0.49 -9.73
C ASP A 41 6.38 0.81 -9.09
N ALA A 42 5.77 1.23 -7.98
CA ALA A 42 6.16 2.44 -7.25
C ALA A 42 7.50 2.28 -6.51
N LEU A 43 7.78 1.09 -5.97
CA LEU A 43 9.06 0.77 -5.37
C LEU A 43 10.16 0.80 -6.43
N ASP A 44 9.94 0.15 -7.57
CA ASP A 44 10.90 0.11 -8.69
C ASP A 44 11.19 1.51 -9.22
N ALA A 45 10.16 2.30 -9.50
CA ALA A 45 10.31 3.69 -9.93
C ALA A 45 11.05 4.54 -8.88
N GLY A 46 10.69 4.37 -7.59
CA GLY A 46 11.32 5.10 -6.49
C GLY A 46 12.79 4.73 -6.27
N MET A 47 13.18 3.48 -6.54
CA MET A 47 14.57 3.03 -6.48
C MET A 47 15.38 3.54 -7.67
N ALA A 48 14.81 3.49 -8.88
CA ALA A 48 15.49 3.88 -10.11
C ALA A 48 15.63 5.41 -10.27
N HIS A 49 14.60 6.16 -9.88
CA HIS A 49 14.50 7.60 -10.16
C HIS A 49 14.42 8.47 -8.90
N GLY A 50 14.36 7.85 -7.72
CA GLY A 50 14.06 8.56 -6.48
C GLY A 50 12.57 8.86 -6.32
N LEU A 51 12.21 9.37 -5.16
CA LEU A 51 10.84 9.75 -4.84
C LEU A 51 10.61 11.25 -5.02
N PRO A 52 9.39 11.68 -5.38
CA PRO A 52 9.06 13.09 -5.41
C PRO A 52 9.19 13.70 -4.01
N ARG A 53 9.59 14.98 -3.94
CA ARG A 53 9.71 15.69 -2.66
C ARG A 53 8.37 15.89 -1.95
N GLN A 54 7.29 16.03 -2.72
CA GLN A 54 5.93 16.24 -2.23
C GLN A 54 4.94 15.51 -3.13
N GLY A 55 3.83 15.04 -2.56
CA GLY A 55 2.78 14.39 -3.32
C GLY A 55 1.95 15.38 -4.13
N PRO A 56 1.09 14.88 -5.05
CA PRO A 56 0.32 15.72 -5.98
C PRO A 56 -0.61 16.75 -5.32
N ARG A 57 -0.97 16.56 -4.04
CA ARG A 57 -1.79 17.49 -3.25
C ARG A 57 -1.04 18.09 -2.05
N GLY A 58 0.29 18.18 -2.12
CA GLY A 58 1.14 18.66 -1.02
C GLY A 58 1.28 17.68 0.14
N GLY A 59 0.76 16.46 0.01
CA GLY A 59 0.90 15.42 1.02
C GLY A 59 2.36 14.97 1.15
N ALA A 60 2.81 14.71 2.38
CA ALA A 60 4.17 14.22 2.62
C ALA A 60 4.44 12.88 1.88
N ILE A 61 5.64 12.75 1.33
CA ILE A 61 6.13 11.51 0.72
C ILE A 61 6.97 10.76 1.73
N TRP A 62 6.78 9.45 1.82
CA TRP A 62 7.52 8.61 2.75
C TRP A 62 8.77 8.05 2.09
N PRO A 63 9.91 7.97 2.81
CA PRO A 63 11.03 7.17 2.35
C PRO A 63 10.59 5.72 2.09
N LEU A 64 11.09 5.08 1.02
CA LEU A 64 10.74 3.70 0.67
C LEU A 64 10.93 2.73 1.86
N ARG A 65 12.04 2.86 2.59
CA ARG A 65 12.33 2.08 3.81
C ARG A 65 11.24 2.21 4.89
N TYR A 66 10.64 3.39 5.01
CA TYR A 66 9.60 3.63 6.00
C TYR A 66 8.29 2.99 5.54
N PHE A 67 7.94 3.15 4.27
CA PHE A 67 6.78 2.49 3.67
C PHE A 67 6.83 0.97 3.88
N LEU A 68 7.95 0.33 3.50
CA LEU A 68 8.12 -1.13 3.61
C LEU A 68 7.96 -1.61 5.05
N ARG A 69 8.58 -0.93 6.02
CA ARG A 69 8.44 -1.28 7.44
C ARG A 69 6.98 -1.14 7.91
N ARG A 70 6.31 -0.06 7.51
CA ARG A 70 4.93 0.21 7.92
C ARG A 70 3.97 -0.84 7.36
N ALA A 71 4.08 -1.14 6.07
CA ALA A 71 3.25 -2.14 5.39
C ALA A 71 3.48 -3.54 5.98
N GLY A 72 4.74 -3.96 6.13
CA GLY A 72 5.07 -5.28 6.68
C GLY A 72 4.59 -5.47 8.12
N TRP A 73 4.79 -4.47 9.00
CA TRP A 73 4.26 -4.52 10.36
C TRP A 73 2.73 -4.63 10.39
N HIS A 74 2.04 -3.82 9.56
CA HIS A 74 0.58 -3.77 9.51
C HIS A 74 -0.04 -5.09 9.06
N VAL A 75 0.52 -5.74 8.03
CA VAL A 75 0.06 -7.05 7.58
C VAL A 75 0.29 -8.11 8.65
N THR A 76 1.47 -8.12 9.28
CA THR A 76 1.82 -9.11 10.32
C THR A 76 0.90 -9.00 11.54
N ASP A 77 0.59 -7.77 11.97
CA ASP A 77 -0.34 -7.50 13.07
C ASP A 77 -1.73 -8.10 12.79
N HIS A 78 -2.23 -7.94 11.57
CA HIS A 78 -3.52 -8.49 11.17
C HIS A 78 -3.52 -10.00 10.89
N ILE A 79 -2.40 -10.59 10.48
CA ILE A 79 -2.29 -12.06 10.37
C ILE A 79 -2.54 -12.69 11.74
N ARG A 80 -1.95 -12.13 12.80
CA ARG A 80 -2.18 -12.59 14.17
C ARG A 80 -3.66 -12.50 14.57
N GLU A 81 -4.32 -11.40 14.23
CA GLU A 81 -5.76 -11.23 14.49
C GLU A 81 -6.63 -12.25 13.74
N ILE A 82 -6.24 -12.65 12.53
CA ILE A 82 -6.93 -13.70 11.76
C ILE A 82 -6.73 -15.06 12.45
N GLU A 83 -5.50 -15.38 12.82
CA GLU A 83 -5.16 -16.64 13.51
C GLU A 83 -5.95 -16.79 14.83
N ASP A 84 -6.03 -15.72 15.63
CA ASP A 84 -6.76 -15.70 16.90
C ASP A 84 -8.27 -15.91 16.71
N ARG A 85 -8.86 -15.44 15.60
CA ARG A 85 -10.30 -15.60 15.29
C ARG A 85 -10.65 -16.93 14.61
N SER A 86 -9.65 -17.64 14.12
CA SER A 86 -9.80 -18.92 13.39
C SER A 86 -9.61 -20.14 14.30
N SER A 87 -9.26 -19.92 15.57
CA SER A 87 -8.92 -20.92 16.58
C SER A 87 -10.06 -21.20 17.56
#